data_AF-A0A9P9GZL0-F1
#
_entry.id   AF-A0A9P9GZL0-F1
#
_cell.length_a   1.000
_cell.length_b   1.000
_cell.length_c   1.000
_cell.angle_alpha   90.00
_cell.angle_beta   90.00
_cell.angle_gamma   90.00
#
_symmetry.space_group_name_H-M   'P 1'
#
loop_
_entity.id
_entity.type
_entity.pdbx_description
1 polymer ?
#
loop_
_entity_poly.entity_id
_entity_poly.type
_entity_poly.pdbx_seq_one_letter_code
_entity_poly.pdbx_strand_id
1 'polypeptide(L)'
;MQDPINGTAQALVIAGSDPRGTIYGIYDVSEQIGVSPWYRWADVPVRKRNEIFVLSKPKLQQSPSVKYRGIFLNDKQPGLSSWVGSRWEATWNDAAPYNHEFYALVSELLLRLRANYIWPALWGSMVYVDDPLNQPLLDAYEIVLGGSHTEPMMRAQNEFRTFYEGEWQYNTNNETIDEYFRYGVERAKPYARNSLWTMAMRGTGDTAIEGDLGVDAIVNMLETLVGNQREILREGLEVDIHGYMNIHTDCLIFILYSTYLPKQIFI
;
A
#
# COMPACT_ATOMS: atom_id res chain seq x y z
N MET A 1 35.36 3.92 -1.57
CA MET A 1 35.87 5.15 -2.21
C MET A 1 37.02 5.68 -1.37
N GLN A 2 38.14 6.07 -2.00
CA GLN A 2 39.27 6.70 -1.30
C GLN A 2 39.05 8.20 -1.22
N ASP A 3 39.44 8.80 -0.10
CA ASP A 3 39.41 10.25 0.17
C ASP A 3 38.13 10.99 -0.29
N PRO A 4 36.91 10.46 -0.01
CA PRO A 4 35.68 11.04 -0.54
C PRO A 4 35.38 12.45 -0.02
N ILE A 5 35.82 12.76 1.20
CA ILE A 5 35.72 14.07 1.84
C ILE A 5 36.94 14.28 2.75
N ASN A 6 37.26 15.54 3.05
CA ASN A 6 38.39 15.88 3.93
C ASN A 6 38.28 15.16 5.29
N GLY A 7 39.36 14.49 5.73
CA GLY A 7 39.40 13.73 6.98
C GLY A 7 38.89 12.28 6.91
N THR A 8 38.40 11.81 5.75
CA THR A 8 37.96 10.41 5.57
C THR A 8 38.88 9.68 4.59
N ALA A 9 39.76 8.79 5.07
CA ALA A 9 40.67 8.06 4.19
C ALA A 9 39.92 7.09 3.23
N GLN A 10 38.88 6.41 3.74
CA GLN A 10 38.04 5.50 2.95
C GLN A 10 36.60 5.50 3.45
N ALA A 11 35.65 5.36 2.52
CA ALA A 11 34.23 5.16 2.84
C ALA A 11 33.58 4.08 1.98
N LEU A 12 32.62 3.37 2.57
CA LEU A 12 31.57 2.66 1.84
C LEU A 12 30.52 3.70 1.42
N VAL A 13 30.23 3.77 0.12
CA VAL A 13 29.21 4.66 -0.43
C VAL A 13 28.03 3.81 -0.88
N ILE A 14 26.83 4.17 -0.43
CA ILE A 14 25.56 3.58 -0.85
C ILE A 14 24.80 4.67 -1.60
N ALA A 15 24.51 4.44 -2.88
CA ALA A 15 23.78 5.38 -3.71
C ALA A 15 22.61 4.66 -4.39
N GLY A 16 21.38 5.06 -4.07
CA GLY A 16 20.18 4.61 -4.75
C GLY A 16 19.73 5.59 -5.84
N SER A 17 19.02 5.09 -6.84
CA SER A 17 18.36 5.92 -7.85
C SER A 17 17.17 6.71 -7.32
N ASP A 18 16.60 6.26 -6.20
CA ASP A 18 15.48 6.85 -5.48
C ASP A 18 15.59 6.51 -3.97
N PRO A 19 14.69 7.01 -3.10
CA PRO A 19 14.73 6.68 -1.68
C PRO A 19 14.71 5.17 -1.38
N ARG A 20 13.88 4.37 -2.08
CA ARG A 20 13.81 2.91 -1.90
C ARG A 20 15.10 2.21 -2.30
N GLY A 21 15.70 2.60 -3.42
CA GLY A 21 17.00 2.08 -3.86
C GLY A 21 18.09 2.30 -2.81
N THR A 22 18.06 3.45 -2.14
CA THR A 22 19.00 3.76 -1.04
C THR A 22 18.72 2.89 0.19
N ILE A 23 17.46 2.77 0.59
CA ILE A 23 17.02 1.90 1.70
C ILE A 23 17.44 0.44 1.45
N TYR A 24 17.24 -0.06 0.23
CA TYR A 24 17.63 -1.41 -0.16
C TYR A 24 19.15 -1.62 -0.09
N GLY A 25 19.94 -0.63 -0.48
CA GLY A 25 21.39 -0.67 -0.31
C GLY A 25 21.81 -0.72 1.17
N ILE A 26 21.14 0.04 2.04
CA ILE A 26 21.37 0.00 3.49
C ILE A 26 21.05 -1.39 4.06
N TYR A 27 19.90 -1.96 3.70
CA TYR A 27 19.53 -3.31 4.16
C TYR A 27 20.37 -4.41 3.52
N ASP A 28 20.97 -4.19 2.36
CA ASP A 28 21.93 -5.12 1.76
C ASP A 28 23.20 -5.21 2.59
N VAL A 29 23.68 -4.07 3.09
CA VAL A 29 24.78 -4.05 4.07
C VAL A 29 24.37 -4.77 5.35
N SER A 30 23.18 -4.47 5.90
CA SER A 30 22.67 -5.12 7.12
C SER A 30 22.65 -6.65 6.99
N GLU A 31 22.20 -7.17 5.85
CA GLU A 31 22.15 -8.60 5.58
C GLU A 31 23.56 -9.20 5.47
N GLN A 32 24.46 -8.54 4.72
CA GLN A 32 25.84 -9.00 4.53
C GLN A 32 26.65 -9.03 5.83
N ILE A 33 26.37 -8.14 6.79
CA ILE A 33 27.02 -8.15 8.11
C ILE A 33 26.40 -9.19 9.07
N GLY A 34 25.35 -9.90 8.65
CA GLY A 34 24.80 -11.05 9.36
C GLY A 34 23.51 -10.79 10.13
N VAL A 35 22.78 -9.71 9.82
CA VAL A 35 21.44 -9.45 10.36
C VAL A 35 20.40 -9.93 9.35
N SER A 36 19.78 -11.08 9.65
CA SER A 36 18.69 -11.63 8.81
C SER A 36 17.50 -10.68 8.73
N PRO A 37 16.79 -10.57 7.57
CA PRO A 37 15.49 -9.92 7.50
C PRO A 37 14.49 -10.39 8.58
N TRP A 38 14.64 -11.64 9.01
CA TRP A 38 13.77 -12.32 9.97
C TRP A 38 14.26 -12.26 11.42
N TYR A 39 15.28 -11.44 11.74
CA TYR A 39 15.87 -11.40 13.08
C TYR A 39 14.85 -11.16 14.20
N ARG A 40 13.81 -10.36 13.90
CA ARG A 40 12.72 -10.04 14.83
C ARG A 40 11.47 -10.90 14.63
N TRP A 41 11.12 -11.16 13.37
CA TRP A 41 9.87 -11.86 13.04
C TRP A 41 9.95 -13.38 13.22
N ALA A 42 11.14 -13.96 13.28
CA ALA A 42 11.37 -15.39 13.52
C ALA A 42 12.60 -15.65 14.41
N ASP A 43 12.94 -14.69 15.27
CA ASP A 43 14.02 -14.77 16.27
C ASP A 43 15.38 -15.26 15.72
N VAL A 44 15.67 -14.96 14.46
CA VAL A 44 16.92 -15.41 13.82
C VAL A 44 18.11 -14.68 14.46
N PRO A 45 19.07 -15.40 15.08
CA PRO A 45 20.16 -14.77 15.82
C PRO A 45 21.11 -14.01 14.88
N VAL A 46 21.53 -12.83 15.31
CA VAL A 46 22.55 -12.02 14.60
C VAL A 46 23.94 -12.64 14.78
N ARG A 47 24.66 -12.83 13.68
CA ARG A 47 26.05 -13.35 13.72
C ARG A 47 26.98 -12.29 14.30
N LYS A 48 27.64 -12.59 15.41
CA LYS A 48 28.65 -11.70 16.01
C LYS A 48 29.95 -11.74 15.20
N ARG A 49 30.54 -10.56 14.95
CA ARG A 49 31.82 -10.38 14.27
C ARG A 49 32.65 -9.35 15.04
N ASN A 50 33.93 -9.62 15.23
CA ASN A 50 34.85 -8.66 15.85
C ASN A 50 35.30 -7.59 14.86
N GLU A 51 35.36 -7.94 13.58
CA GLU A 51 35.80 -7.06 12.50
C GLU A 51 34.92 -7.27 11.25
N ILE A 52 34.66 -6.18 10.53
CA ILE A 52 33.89 -6.16 9.29
C ILE A 52 34.66 -5.32 8.28
N PHE A 53 34.94 -5.91 7.11
CA PHE A 53 35.63 -5.27 6.01
C PHE A 53 34.78 -5.36 4.74
N VAL A 54 34.95 -4.39 3.84
CA VAL A 54 34.24 -4.32 2.56
C VAL A 54 35.23 -4.60 1.43
N LEU A 55 34.80 -5.35 0.42
CA LEU A 55 35.59 -5.57 -0.80
C LEU A 55 35.74 -4.26 -1.58
N SER A 56 36.90 -4.04 -2.19
CA SER A 56 37.14 -2.86 -3.04
C SER A 56 36.32 -2.85 -4.34
N LYS A 57 35.70 -3.97 -4.70
CA LYS A 57 34.91 -4.12 -5.92
C LYS A 57 33.53 -3.46 -5.74
N PRO A 58 33.09 -2.59 -6.67
CA PRO A 58 31.75 -2.05 -6.63
C PRO A 58 30.71 -3.15 -6.83
N LYS A 59 29.60 -3.07 -6.09
CA LYS A 59 28.41 -3.88 -6.30
C LYS A 59 27.33 -3.01 -6.92
N LEU A 60 26.79 -3.46 -8.04
CA LEU A 60 25.64 -2.83 -8.70
C LEU A 60 24.45 -3.77 -8.60
N GLN A 61 23.39 -3.32 -7.94
CA GLN A 61 22.10 -4.00 -7.95
C GLN A 61 21.22 -3.36 -9.01
N GLN A 62 20.71 -4.18 -9.93
CA GLN A 62 19.78 -3.72 -10.97
C GLN A 62 18.40 -3.41 -10.38
N SER A 63 17.61 -2.64 -11.12
CA SER A 63 16.20 -2.40 -10.79
C SER A 63 15.42 -3.72 -10.70
N PRO A 64 14.41 -3.82 -9.82
CA PRO A 64 13.60 -5.03 -9.69
C PRO A 64 12.79 -5.28 -10.97
N SER A 65 12.65 -6.56 -11.35
CA SER A 65 11.87 -6.95 -12.54
C SER A 65 10.36 -6.68 -12.40
N VAL A 66 9.85 -6.57 -11.17
CA VAL A 66 8.45 -6.30 -10.85
C VAL A 66 8.35 -5.01 -10.06
N LYS A 67 7.53 -4.05 -10.51
CA LYS A 67 7.43 -2.69 -9.94
C LYS A 67 6.91 -2.67 -8.50
N TYR A 68 5.80 -3.36 -8.22
CA TYR A 68 5.18 -3.49 -6.90
C TYR A 68 5.30 -4.92 -6.40
N ARG A 69 5.86 -5.09 -5.21
CA ARG A 69 6.15 -6.39 -4.59
C ARG A 69 5.71 -6.30 -3.14
N GLY A 70 4.81 -7.17 -2.72
CA GLY A 70 4.12 -6.96 -1.45
C GLY A 70 3.40 -8.18 -0.92
N ILE A 71 2.67 -7.93 0.17
CA ILE A 71 1.83 -8.91 0.84
C ILE A 71 0.45 -8.31 1.10
N PHE A 72 -0.50 -9.19 1.39
CA PHE A 72 -1.80 -8.84 1.91
C PHE A 72 -2.00 -9.51 3.28
N LEU A 73 -2.28 -8.72 4.31
CA LEU A 73 -2.59 -9.22 5.65
C LEU A 73 -4.08 -9.62 5.76
N ASN A 74 -4.42 -10.79 5.22
CA ASN A 74 -5.79 -11.33 5.21
C ASN A 74 -5.99 -12.51 6.19
N ASP A 75 -7.24 -12.94 6.38
CA ASP A 75 -7.63 -14.10 7.20
C ASP A 75 -7.00 -14.08 8.60
N LYS A 76 -6.95 -12.87 9.14
CA LYS A 76 -6.11 -12.48 10.28
C LYS A 76 -6.66 -12.92 11.63
N GLN A 77 -7.92 -13.33 11.70
CA GLN A 77 -8.57 -13.79 12.92
C GLN A 77 -8.62 -15.32 12.99
N PRO A 78 -8.35 -15.93 14.17
CA PRO A 78 -7.96 -15.27 15.40
C PRO A 78 -6.45 -14.94 15.47
N GLY A 79 -5.60 -15.58 14.64
CA GLY A 79 -4.15 -15.63 14.85
C GLY A 79 -3.45 -14.27 14.97
N LEU A 80 -3.34 -13.54 13.87
CA LEU A 80 -2.66 -12.24 13.85
C LEU A 80 -3.39 -11.21 14.72
N SER A 81 -4.72 -11.18 14.69
CA SER A 81 -5.51 -10.23 15.49
C SER A 81 -5.32 -10.42 16.99
N SER A 82 -5.26 -11.66 17.49
CA SER A 82 -5.00 -11.93 18.91
C SER A 82 -3.58 -11.53 19.30
N TRP A 83 -2.61 -11.79 18.43
CA TRP A 83 -1.23 -11.38 18.69
C TRP A 83 -1.12 -9.85 18.76
N VAL A 84 -1.69 -9.12 17.80
CA VAL A 84 -1.70 -7.65 17.82
C VAL A 84 -2.43 -7.11 19.05
N GLY A 85 -3.61 -7.65 19.39
CA GLY A 85 -4.38 -7.26 20.58
C GLY A 85 -3.70 -7.58 21.91
N SER A 86 -2.68 -8.45 21.93
CA SER A 86 -1.86 -8.70 23.12
C SER A 86 -0.71 -7.69 23.31
N ARG A 87 -0.46 -6.82 22.33
CA ARG A 87 0.71 -5.93 22.27
C ARG A 87 0.35 -4.46 22.44
N TRP A 88 -0.81 -4.05 21.96
CA TRP A 88 -1.25 -2.65 21.96
C TRP A 88 -2.68 -2.51 22.48
N GLU A 89 -3.04 -1.30 22.90
CA GLU A 89 -4.38 -0.97 23.36
C GLU A 89 -5.39 -1.07 22.21
N ALA A 90 -6.62 -1.49 22.51
CA ALA A 90 -7.70 -1.61 21.53
C ALA A 90 -8.03 -0.28 20.86
N THR A 91 -8.55 -0.35 19.63
CA THR A 91 -9.04 0.83 18.91
C THR A 91 -10.37 1.30 19.47
N TRP A 92 -10.80 2.49 19.07
CA TRP A 92 -12.05 3.13 19.49
C TRP A 92 -13.33 2.32 19.21
N ASN A 93 -13.25 1.28 18.36
CA ASN A 93 -14.34 0.39 17.96
C ASN A 93 -14.09 -1.08 18.37
N ASP A 94 -13.23 -1.34 19.34
CA ASP A 94 -12.86 -2.69 19.83
C ASP A 94 -12.24 -3.61 18.76
N ALA A 95 -11.79 -3.07 17.63
CA ALA A 95 -11.04 -3.82 16.63
C ALA A 95 -9.62 -4.11 17.12
N ALA A 96 -8.99 -5.14 16.52
CA ALA A 96 -7.59 -5.42 16.81
C ALA A 96 -6.70 -4.23 16.38
N PRO A 97 -5.75 -3.79 17.22
CA PRO A 97 -5.06 -2.51 17.04
C PRO A 97 -3.90 -2.58 16.06
N TYR A 98 -4.23 -2.66 14.77
CA TYR A 98 -3.28 -2.50 13.66
C TYR A 98 -2.84 -1.04 13.53
N ASN A 99 -2.09 -0.57 14.53
CA ASN A 99 -1.61 0.81 14.66
C ASN A 99 -0.28 1.03 13.93
N HIS A 100 0.24 2.26 13.99
CA HIS A 100 1.46 2.62 13.27
C HIS A 100 2.70 1.89 13.81
N GLU A 101 2.73 1.51 15.08
CA GLU A 101 3.82 0.70 15.63
C GLU A 101 3.85 -0.70 15.01
N PHE A 102 2.69 -1.34 14.84
CA PHE A 102 2.58 -2.60 14.12
C PHE A 102 3.05 -2.44 12.67
N TYR A 103 2.55 -1.42 11.97
CA TYR A 103 2.93 -1.18 10.57
C TYR A 103 4.39 -0.80 10.39
N ALA A 104 5.05 -0.21 11.40
CA ALA A 104 6.50 0.02 11.36
C ALA A 104 7.27 -1.30 11.30
N LEU A 105 6.86 -2.31 12.08
CA LEU A 105 7.48 -3.64 12.08
C LEU A 105 7.29 -4.37 10.75
N VAL A 106 6.09 -4.25 10.16
CA VAL A 106 5.79 -4.84 8.85
C VAL A 106 6.58 -4.13 7.75
N SER A 107 6.64 -2.80 7.79
CA SER A 107 7.37 -1.99 6.81
C SER A 107 8.88 -2.28 6.84
N GLU A 108 9.48 -2.41 8.03
CA GLU A 108 10.87 -2.82 8.18
C GLU A 108 11.12 -4.17 7.50
N LEU A 109 10.26 -5.17 7.75
CA LEU A 109 10.39 -6.49 7.14
C LEU A 109 10.28 -6.43 5.61
N LEU A 110 9.27 -5.74 5.08
CA LEU A 110 9.07 -5.61 3.64
C LEU A 110 10.31 -5.00 2.97
N LEU A 111 10.85 -3.90 3.51
CA LEU A 111 12.04 -3.25 2.93
C LEU A 111 13.30 -4.13 3.05
N ARG A 112 13.46 -4.86 4.16
CA ARG A 112 14.54 -5.85 4.33
C ARG A 112 14.44 -6.97 3.31
N LEU A 113 13.23 -7.35 2.90
CA LEU A 113 12.95 -8.32 1.82
C LEU A 113 12.93 -7.70 0.42
N ARG A 114 13.29 -6.42 0.26
CA ARG A 114 13.24 -5.67 -1.02
C ARG A 114 11.83 -5.56 -1.62
N ALA A 115 10.80 -5.66 -0.80
CA ALA A 115 9.41 -5.36 -1.12
C ALA A 115 9.10 -3.86 -0.92
N ASN A 116 7.96 -3.40 -1.43
CA ASN A 116 7.52 -2.00 -1.38
C ASN A 116 5.99 -1.81 -1.38
N TYR A 117 5.20 -2.86 -1.24
CA TYR A 117 3.75 -2.77 -1.39
C TYR A 117 3.02 -3.53 -0.28
N ILE A 118 1.88 -3.02 0.17
CA ILE A 118 1.03 -3.70 1.15
C ILE A 118 -0.45 -3.46 0.89
N TRP A 119 -1.22 -4.54 1.08
CA TRP A 119 -2.63 -4.46 1.45
C TRP A 119 -2.76 -4.65 2.95
N PRO A 120 -3.37 -3.68 3.67
CA PRO A 120 -3.45 -3.68 5.11
C PRO A 120 -4.43 -4.76 5.62
N ALA A 121 -4.53 -4.88 6.94
CA ALA A 121 -5.48 -5.79 7.58
C ALA A 121 -6.90 -5.22 7.52
N LEU A 122 -7.89 -6.03 7.10
CA LEU A 122 -9.21 -5.48 6.68
C LEU A 122 -10.41 -5.94 7.50
N TRP A 123 -10.47 -7.22 7.91
CA TRP A 123 -11.60 -7.78 8.68
C TRP A 123 -11.91 -7.00 9.97
N GLY A 124 -12.93 -6.13 9.94
CA GLY A 124 -13.30 -5.25 11.06
C GLY A 124 -12.32 -4.10 11.34
N SER A 125 -11.28 -3.90 10.52
CA SER A 125 -10.30 -2.81 10.69
C SER A 125 -10.44 -1.77 9.59
N MET A 126 -9.97 -0.56 9.85
CA MET A 126 -9.95 0.57 8.93
C MET A 126 -8.58 1.24 9.03
N VAL A 127 -7.61 0.83 8.20
CA VAL A 127 -6.20 1.26 8.30
C VAL A 127 -6.02 2.78 8.43
N TYR A 128 -6.89 3.55 7.77
CA TYR A 128 -6.81 5.00 7.71
C TYR A 128 -7.44 5.70 8.92
N VAL A 129 -8.28 4.99 9.68
CA VAL A 129 -9.15 5.55 10.73
C VAL A 129 -8.78 5.00 12.11
N ASP A 130 -8.47 3.71 12.21
CA ASP A 130 -8.10 3.04 13.46
C ASP A 130 -6.88 3.70 14.11
N ASP A 131 -5.95 4.19 13.29
CA ASP A 131 -4.83 5.04 13.69
C ASP A 131 -4.46 6.01 12.55
N PRO A 132 -4.63 7.34 12.73
CA PRO A 132 -4.35 8.33 11.69
C PRO A 132 -2.86 8.42 11.32
N LEU A 133 -1.96 7.83 12.10
CA LEU A 133 -0.52 7.79 11.81
C LEU A 133 -0.13 6.66 10.85
N ASN A 134 -1.01 5.71 10.56
CA ASN A 134 -0.72 4.56 9.68
C ASN A 134 -0.29 4.98 8.28
N GLN A 135 -1.10 5.78 7.59
CA GLN A 135 -0.81 6.21 6.21
C GLN A 135 0.43 7.12 6.13
N PRO A 136 0.61 8.15 6.98
CA PRO A 136 1.84 8.93 7.03
C PRO A 136 3.09 8.08 7.28
N LEU A 137 3.02 7.10 8.19
CA LEU A 137 4.14 6.23 8.49
C LEU A 137 4.50 5.34 7.29
N LEU A 138 3.52 4.74 6.63
CA LEU A 138 3.75 3.91 5.45
C LEU A 138 4.43 4.71 4.33
N ASP A 139 3.97 5.94 4.07
CA ASP A 139 4.61 6.84 3.12
C ASP A 139 6.06 7.18 3.52
N ALA A 140 6.30 7.50 4.79
CA ALA A 140 7.64 7.79 5.31
C ALA A 140 8.61 6.60 5.19
N TYR A 141 8.09 5.38 5.30
CA TYR A 141 8.86 4.14 5.06
C TYR A 141 9.00 3.79 3.57
N GLU A 142 8.46 4.60 2.66
CA GLU A 142 8.41 4.32 1.22
C GLU A 142 7.62 3.05 0.85
N ILE A 143 6.67 2.64 1.70
CA ILE A 143 5.75 1.55 1.43
C ILE A 143 4.54 2.10 0.70
N VAL A 144 4.30 1.56 -0.49
CA VAL A 144 3.11 1.85 -1.28
C VAL A 144 1.92 1.16 -0.63
N LEU A 145 0.92 1.95 -0.24
CA LEU A 145 -0.33 1.46 0.32
C LEU A 145 -1.36 1.28 -0.80
N GLY A 146 -1.94 0.09 -0.90
CA GLY A 146 -3.13 -0.18 -1.69
C GLY A 146 -4.25 -0.75 -0.85
N GLY A 147 -5.43 -0.90 -1.44
CA GLY A 147 -6.56 -1.63 -0.87
C GLY A 147 -6.77 -2.97 -1.59
N SER A 148 -7.45 -3.91 -0.96
CA SER A 148 -7.92 -5.11 -1.66
C SER A 148 -8.85 -4.76 -2.82
N HIS A 149 -9.17 -5.74 -3.67
CA HIS A 149 -10.03 -5.56 -4.84
C HIS A 149 -11.47 -5.12 -4.52
N THR A 150 -11.87 -5.07 -3.25
CA THR A 150 -13.17 -4.54 -2.79
C THR A 150 -13.07 -3.16 -2.12
N GLU A 151 -11.90 -2.55 -2.11
CA GLU A 151 -11.59 -1.33 -1.34
C GLU A 151 -11.07 -0.21 -2.23
N PRO A 152 -11.95 0.32 -3.11
CA PRO A 152 -11.54 1.33 -4.06
C PRO A 152 -11.25 2.68 -3.39
N MET A 153 -10.44 3.49 -4.09
CA MET A 153 -10.23 4.92 -3.81
C MET A 153 -9.63 5.25 -2.44
N MET A 154 -8.70 4.40 -1.95
CA MET A 154 -8.01 4.58 -0.66
C MET A 154 -8.98 4.67 0.53
N ARG A 155 -10.03 3.85 0.48
CA ARG A 155 -11.00 3.68 1.56
C ARG A 155 -11.12 2.20 1.93
N ALA A 156 -11.03 1.91 3.22
CA ALA A 156 -11.37 0.56 3.71
C ALA A 156 -12.90 0.40 3.69
N GLN A 157 -13.42 -0.72 3.17
CA GLN A 157 -14.87 -0.88 2.96
C GLN A 157 -15.70 -0.75 4.25
N ASN A 158 -15.11 -1.07 5.41
CA ASN A 158 -15.74 -0.88 6.72
C ASN A 158 -16.04 0.60 7.03
N GLU A 159 -15.30 1.55 6.45
CA GLU A 159 -15.55 2.98 6.62
C GLU A 159 -16.94 3.37 6.10
N PHE A 160 -17.37 2.81 4.98
CA PHE A 160 -18.68 3.12 4.40
C PHE A 160 -19.80 2.73 5.38
N ARG A 161 -19.79 1.49 5.88
CA ARG A 161 -20.79 0.99 6.85
C ARG A 161 -20.79 1.73 8.19
N THR A 162 -19.67 2.36 8.54
CA THR A 162 -19.47 3.00 9.83
C THR A 162 -19.87 4.47 9.81
N PHE A 163 -19.60 5.18 8.71
CA PHE A 163 -19.72 6.63 8.63
C PHE A 163 -20.69 7.13 7.56
N TYR A 164 -21.20 6.26 6.70
CA TYR A 164 -22.12 6.60 5.62
C TYR A 164 -23.42 5.80 5.74
N GLU A 165 -24.50 6.37 5.24
CA GLU A 165 -25.81 5.73 5.17
C GLU A 165 -26.13 5.31 3.72
N GLY A 166 -27.06 4.36 3.58
CA GLY A 166 -27.49 3.85 2.28
C GLY A 166 -26.77 2.56 1.84
N GLU A 167 -27.20 2.03 0.70
CA GLU A 167 -26.74 0.74 0.20
C GLU A 167 -25.39 0.86 -0.49
N TRP A 168 -24.54 -0.18 -0.38
CA TRP A 168 -23.32 -0.30 -1.19
C TRP A 168 -23.68 -0.78 -2.61
N GLN A 169 -24.44 0.05 -3.33
CA GLN A 169 -24.97 -0.22 -4.66
C GLN A 169 -24.89 1.05 -5.51
N TYR A 170 -24.03 1.06 -6.53
CA TYR A 170 -23.75 2.28 -7.28
C TYR A 170 -24.92 2.73 -8.16
N ASN A 171 -25.72 1.80 -8.67
CA ASN A 171 -26.89 2.09 -9.49
C ASN A 171 -28.01 2.81 -8.73
N THR A 172 -28.06 2.71 -7.39
CA THR A 172 -29.09 3.33 -6.55
C THR A 172 -28.55 4.37 -5.57
N ASN A 173 -27.25 4.37 -5.28
CA ASN A 173 -26.62 5.21 -4.25
C ASN A 173 -25.29 5.84 -4.73
N ASN A 174 -25.21 6.24 -5.99
CA ASN A 174 -24.00 6.83 -6.58
C ASN A 174 -23.53 8.10 -5.86
N GLU A 175 -24.44 9.02 -5.50
CA GLU A 175 -24.08 10.31 -4.89
C GLU A 175 -23.28 10.11 -3.59
N THR A 176 -23.79 9.27 -2.69
CA THR A 176 -23.13 8.94 -1.42
C THR A 176 -21.80 8.19 -1.64
N ILE A 177 -21.75 7.28 -2.61
CA ILE A 177 -20.53 6.52 -2.92
C ILE A 177 -19.46 7.42 -3.56
N ASP A 178 -19.85 8.37 -4.40
CA ASP A 178 -18.94 9.35 -5.00
C ASP A 178 -18.37 10.30 -3.94
N GLU A 179 -19.20 10.74 -2.96
CA GLU A 179 -18.71 11.51 -1.80
C GLU A 179 -17.71 10.68 -0.96
N TYR A 180 -18.02 9.41 -0.72
CA TYR A 180 -17.13 8.48 -0.04
C TYR A 180 -15.78 8.33 -0.78
N PHE A 181 -15.78 8.18 -2.10
CA PHE A 181 -14.54 8.13 -2.88
C PHE A 181 -13.77 9.44 -2.84
N ARG A 182 -14.46 10.57 -2.94
CA ARG A 182 -13.85 11.91 -2.93
C ARG A 182 -13.07 12.17 -1.64
N TYR A 183 -13.67 11.88 -0.49
CA TYR A 183 -12.97 12.01 0.79
C TYR A 183 -11.71 11.14 0.87
N GLY A 184 -11.72 9.93 0.28
CA GLY A 184 -10.56 9.05 0.24
C GLY A 184 -9.38 9.66 -0.52
N VAL A 185 -9.67 10.24 -1.69
CA VAL A 185 -8.68 10.95 -2.50
C VAL A 185 -8.14 12.18 -1.77
N GLU A 186 -9.02 12.99 -1.17
CA GLU A 186 -8.64 14.18 -0.42
C GLU A 186 -7.72 13.84 0.76
N ARG A 187 -8.08 12.83 1.56
CA ARG A 187 -7.29 12.35 2.70
C ARG A 187 -5.92 11.82 2.26
N ALA A 188 -5.88 11.05 1.17
CA ALA A 188 -4.67 10.40 0.69
C ALA A 188 -3.76 11.32 -0.18
N LYS A 189 -4.23 12.51 -0.57
CA LYS A 189 -3.50 13.45 -1.44
C LYS A 189 -2.05 13.71 -1.03
N PRO A 190 -1.71 13.95 0.26
CA PRO A 190 -0.31 14.18 0.66
C PRO A 190 0.61 12.96 0.44
N TYR A 191 0.03 11.76 0.32
CA TYR A 191 0.71 10.47 0.23
C TYR A 191 0.52 9.81 -1.14
N ALA A 192 0.03 10.56 -2.15
CA ALA A 192 -0.34 10.03 -3.45
C ALA A 192 0.81 9.31 -4.17
N ARG A 193 2.07 9.69 -3.90
CA ARG A 193 3.28 9.03 -4.46
C ARG A 193 3.44 7.58 -4.01
N ASN A 194 3.01 7.26 -2.78
CA ASN A 194 3.05 5.91 -2.21
C ASN A 194 1.62 5.37 -2.02
N SER A 195 0.74 5.67 -2.97
CA SER A 195 -0.62 5.14 -3.01
C SER A 195 -0.85 4.39 -4.32
N LEU A 196 -1.40 3.17 -4.25
CA LEU A 196 -1.93 2.46 -5.41
C LEU A 196 -3.45 2.50 -5.34
N TRP A 197 -4.06 3.15 -6.32
CA TRP A 197 -5.49 3.42 -6.30
C TRP A 197 -6.24 2.21 -6.85
N THR A 198 -6.90 1.47 -5.95
CA THR A 198 -7.87 0.46 -6.36
C THR A 198 -9.08 1.17 -6.97
N MET A 199 -9.51 0.68 -8.12
CA MET A 199 -10.56 1.25 -8.94
C MET A 199 -11.66 0.20 -9.16
N ALA A 200 -12.76 0.63 -9.80
CA ALA A 200 -14.00 -0.13 -9.94
C ALA A 200 -14.66 -0.39 -8.57
N MET A 201 -15.60 -1.33 -8.52
CA MET A 201 -16.33 -1.70 -7.31
C MET A 201 -16.81 -3.15 -7.42
N ARG A 202 -16.75 -3.87 -6.29
CA ARG A 202 -17.41 -5.17 -6.10
C ARG A 202 -18.42 -5.07 -4.97
N GLY A 203 -19.24 -6.12 -4.84
CA GLY A 203 -20.17 -6.26 -3.72
C GLY A 203 -19.45 -6.32 -2.37
N THR A 204 -20.22 -6.29 -1.30
CA THR A 204 -19.67 -6.15 0.05
C THR A 204 -19.06 -7.44 0.56
N GLY A 205 -17.82 -7.38 1.08
CA GLY A 205 -17.19 -8.57 1.68
C GLY A 205 -16.85 -9.66 0.65
N ASP A 206 -16.30 -9.25 -0.49
CA ASP A 206 -15.90 -10.14 -1.60
C ASP A 206 -17.07 -10.84 -2.33
N THR A 207 -18.26 -10.25 -2.29
CA THR A 207 -19.41 -10.72 -3.08
C THR A 207 -19.40 -10.16 -4.50
N ALA A 208 -20.25 -10.72 -5.36
CA ALA A 208 -20.59 -10.10 -6.65
C ALA A 208 -21.43 -8.83 -6.41
N ILE A 209 -21.51 -7.96 -7.42
CA ILE A 209 -22.44 -6.83 -7.38
C ILE A 209 -23.86 -7.36 -7.18
N GLU A 210 -24.55 -6.84 -6.17
CA GLU A 210 -25.89 -7.26 -5.77
C GLU A 210 -26.96 -6.63 -6.68
N GLY A 211 -28.20 -7.15 -6.60
CA GLY A 211 -29.35 -6.55 -7.30
C GLY A 211 -29.79 -7.22 -8.61
N ASP A 212 -29.24 -8.39 -8.96
CA ASP A 212 -29.62 -9.19 -10.14
C ASP A 212 -29.76 -8.37 -11.44
N LEU A 213 -28.84 -7.42 -11.63
CA LEU A 213 -28.90 -6.42 -12.69
C LEU A 213 -28.69 -7.01 -14.10
N GLY A 214 -28.16 -8.23 -14.18
CA GLY A 214 -27.66 -8.81 -15.43
C GLY A 214 -26.31 -8.21 -15.87
N VAL A 215 -25.59 -8.95 -16.72
CA VAL A 215 -24.20 -8.61 -17.09
C VAL A 215 -24.10 -7.24 -17.77
N ASP A 216 -24.98 -6.94 -18.72
CA ASP A 216 -24.92 -5.70 -19.50
C ASP A 216 -25.14 -4.46 -18.62
N ALA A 217 -26.08 -4.52 -17.67
CA ALA A 217 -26.31 -3.41 -16.74
C ALA A 217 -25.14 -3.24 -15.76
N ILE A 218 -24.54 -4.34 -15.29
CA ILE A 218 -23.33 -4.30 -14.45
C ILE A 218 -22.17 -3.64 -15.21
N VAL A 219 -21.97 -4.00 -16.48
CA VAL A 219 -20.93 -3.39 -17.32
C VAL A 219 -21.15 -1.88 -17.47
N ASN A 220 -22.35 -1.45 -17.86
CA ASN A 220 -22.66 -0.02 -18.02
C ASN A 220 -22.50 0.78 -16.70
N MET A 221 -22.91 0.17 -15.58
CA MET A 221 -22.75 0.77 -14.25
C MET A 221 -21.26 0.90 -13.90
N LEU A 222 -20.45 -0.12 -14.14
CA LEU A 222 -19.00 -0.09 -13.89
C LEU A 222 -18.27 0.90 -14.78
N GLU A 223 -18.66 1.05 -16.05
CA GLU A 223 -18.10 2.07 -16.95
C GLU A 223 -18.39 3.48 -16.43
N THR A 224 -19.63 3.74 -15.99
CA THR A 224 -20.02 5.02 -15.38
C THR A 224 -19.22 5.28 -14.10
N LEU A 225 -19.16 4.28 -13.21
CA LEU A 225 -18.44 4.34 -11.94
C LEU A 225 -16.95 4.62 -12.14
N VAL A 226 -16.28 3.91 -13.05
CA VAL A 226 -14.85 4.12 -13.33
C VAL A 226 -14.63 5.49 -13.96
N GLY A 227 -15.57 5.98 -14.80
CA GLY A 227 -15.57 7.35 -15.30
C GLY A 227 -15.56 8.38 -14.16
N ASN A 228 -16.49 8.23 -13.20
CA ASN A 228 -16.60 9.14 -12.05
C ASN A 228 -15.38 9.04 -11.12
N GLN A 229 -14.86 7.84 -10.84
CA GLN A 229 -13.64 7.68 -10.03
C GLN A 229 -12.43 8.38 -10.67
N ARG A 230 -12.29 8.33 -11.99
CA ARG A 230 -11.21 9.04 -12.70
C ARG A 230 -11.35 10.54 -12.57
N GLU A 231 -12.58 11.05 -12.64
CA GLU A 231 -12.86 12.47 -12.44
C GLU A 231 -12.54 12.91 -11.02
N ILE A 232 -12.95 12.13 -10.02
CA ILE A 232 -12.64 12.36 -8.60
C ILE A 232 -11.12 12.40 -8.38
N LEU A 233 -10.36 11.48 -8.98
CA LEU A 233 -8.88 11.50 -8.91
C LEU A 233 -8.29 12.74 -9.57
N ARG A 234 -8.78 13.11 -10.75
CA ARG A 234 -8.34 14.31 -11.50
C ARG A 234 -8.52 15.56 -10.67
N GLU A 235 -9.70 15.73 -10.09
CA GLU A 235 -10.05 16.88 -9.25
C GLU A 235 -9.27 16.89 -7.93
N GLY A 236 -9.29 15.78 -7.19
CA GLY A 236 -8.71 15.71 -5.85
C GLY A 236 -7.18 15.77 -5.84
N LEU A 237 -6.53 15.15 -6.83
CA LEU A 237 -5.07 15.16 -6.93
C LEU A 237 -4.52 16.36 -7.71
N GLU A 238 -5.39 17.17 -8.32
CA GLU A 238 -5.03 18.33 -9.15
C GLU A 238 -4.07 17.94 -10.30
N VAL A 239 -4.34 16.80 -10.94
CA VAL A 239 -3.51 16.24 -12.03
C VAL A 239 -4.30 16.24 -13.33
N ASP A 240 -3.67 16.64 -14.43
CA ASP A 240 -4.28 16.50 -15.76
C ASP A 240 -4.20 15.03 -16.20
N ILE A 241 -5.34 14.35 -16.27
CA ILE A 241 -5.42 12.94 -16.67
C ILE A 241 -5.37 12.74 -18.20
N HIS A 242 -5.25 13.82 -18.99
CA HIS A 242 -5.12 13.74 -20.44
C HIS A 242 -3.67 13.50 -20.88
N GLY A 243 -3.26 12.24 -20.83
CA GLY A 243 -2.02 11.78 -21.47
C GLY A 243 -0.79 11.91 -20.57
N TYR A 244 -0.24 10.75 -20.21
CA TYR A 244 1.01 10.58 -19.47
C TYR A 244 0.97 11.13 -18.04
N MET A 245 0.48 10.29 -17.12
CA MET A 245 0.66 10.48 -15.67
C MET A 245 2.14 10.69 -15.35
N ASN A 246 2.53 11.95 -15.08
CA ASN A 246 3.82 12.32 -14.50
C ASN A 246 3.76 12.53 -12.98
N ILE A 247 2.69 12.05 -12.35
CA ILE A 247 2.62 11.83 -10.90
C ILE A 247 2.41 10.33 -10.76
N HIS A 248 3.15 9.68 -9.86
CA HIS A 248 3.18 8.21 -9.68
C HIS A 248 1.87 7.64 -9.11
N THR A 249 0.72 7.97 -9.69
CA THR A 249 -0.61 7.49 -9.28
C THR A 249 -0.99 6.29 -10.13
N ASP A 250 -0.30 5.19 -9.90
CA ASP A 250 -0.62 3.92 -10.55
C ASP A 250 -2.01 3.44 -10.05
N CYS A 251 -2.85 2.97 -10.97
CA CYS A 251 -4.21 2.49 -10.68
C CYS A 251 -4.31 0.99 -10.95
N LEU A 252 -4.96 0.26 -10.03
CA LEU A 252 -5.23 -1.16 -10.15
C LEU A 252 -6.73 -1.36 -10.37
N ILE A 253 -7.11 -1.97 -11.49
CA ILE A 253 -8.50 -2.29 -11.79
C ILE A 253 -8.65 -3.81 -11.84
N PHE A 254 -9.58 -4.33 -11.04
CA PHE A 254 -10.01 -5.72 -11.13
C PHE A 254 -11.23 -5.80 -12.04
N ILE A 255 -11.09 -6.46 -13.20
CA ILE A 255 -12.19 -6.69 -14.13
C ILE A 255 -12.47 -8.18 -14.26
N LEU A 256 -13.72 -8.56 -13.97
CA LEU A 256 -14.21 -9.94 -14.14
C LEU A 256 -14.77 -10.20 -15.56
N TYR A 257 -15.06 -9.15 -16.34
CA TYR A 257 -15.60 -9.28 -17.70
C TYR A 257 -15.00 -8.26 -18.67
N SER A 258 -14.43 -8.76 -19.77
CA SER A 258 -13.80 -8.05 -20.88
C SER A 258 -14.48 -6.71 -21.24
N THR A 259 -13.95 -5.62 -20.69
CA THR A 259 -14.24 -4.23 -21.12
C THR A 259 -12.95 -3.60 -21.62
N TYR A 260 -13.08 -2.60 -22.51
CA TYR A 260 -11.94 -1.95 -23.16
C TYR A 260 -11.24 -1.03 -22.15
N LEU A 261 -10.18 -1.52 -21.52
CA LEU A 261 -9.39 -0.74 -20.57
C LEU A 261 -8.34 0.14 -21.26
N PRO A 262 -8.16 1.40 -20.83
CA PRO A 262 -6.99 2.20 -21.19
C PRO A 262 -5.67 1.49 -20.85
N LYS A 263 -4.64 1.67 -21.68
CA LYS A 263 -3.32 0.99 -21.59
C LYS A 263 -2.49 1.23 -20.32
N GLN A 264 -2.96 2.02 -19.34
CA GLN A 264 -2.18 2.47 -18.18
C GLN A 264 -2.67 1.90 -16.84
N ILE A 265 -3.50 0.87 -16.89
CA ILE A 265 -4.13 0.24 -15.74
C ILE A 265 -3.50 -1.13 -15.53
N PHE A 266 -3.14 -1.44 -14.29
CA PHE A 266 -2.74 -2.80 -13.93
C PHE A 266 -3.99 -3.68 -13.92
N ILE A 267 -3.93 -4.79 -14.67
CA ILE A 267 -4.92 -5.88 -14.65
C ILE A 267 -4.37 -6.98 -13.75
#